data_AF-A0A2W5SW81-F1
#
_entry.id   AF-A0A2W5SW81-F1
#
_cell.length_a   1.000
_cell.length_b   1.000
_cell.length_c   1.000
_cell.angle_alpha   90.00
_cell.angle_beta   90.00
_cell.angle_gamma   90.00
#
_symmetry.space_group_name_H-M   'P 1'
#
loop_
_entity.id
_entity.type
_entity.pdbx_description
1 polymer ?
#
loop_
_entity_poly.entity_id
_entity_poly.type
_entity_poly.pdbx_seq_one_letter_code
_entity_poly.pdbx_strand_id
1 'polypeptide(L)'
;MSERELFLHGEPQTIDVAAIERELASLWRQAAKDTSAVMRACSWNLVVLTNDAQLARAKALSEVFVELVPSRTLLINEAPDGADALRAFVSANCRLLPGGGKMLCTEDITLEARGASVAALPSLVRALQVPDISTAVLCAGVPPESAMLSELVHFARRVIVDSRGLDVEDFDGLGSGAIDLAWLRIAPWQQAIAESWDEQRFEKNVRVALRVPDADASEGRWLATWLRNALQLEVTVERGEAMVVIGGRVISLPELLHDDRELITAALATGVISPAYKLARDAFRTAGSRGASCSWADFTTRFVDAANTAIAARGVFTCALTGGSAVKMYAQLARLKLDWSRIEFFLGDERLVPLESPDSNYRAVREALPAARIHPVRTELSAEAAATDYARLLPDQLDLVHLGMGPDGHVASLFPGHALLHERHAKIAPITDSPKPPSQRVTFTLPTITNAREVWFLVTGEAKKPVANVARTDSTSQLPAALVHRGARRATWFLDL
;
A
#
# COMPACT_ATOMS: atom_id res chain seq x y z
N MET A 1 -28.77 -34.42 -15.98
CA MET A 1 -28.88 -32.98 -15.66
C MET A 1 -30.09 -32.42 -16.37
N SER A 2 -30.91 -31.64 -15.68
CA SER A 2 -32.05 -30.93 -16.29
C SER A 2 -31.56 -29.79 -17.21
N GLU A 3 -32.38 -29.33 -18.17
CA GLU A 3 -32.05 -28.17 -19.03
C GLU A 3 -31.70 -26.91 -18.22
N ARG A 4 -32.31 -26.76 -17.04
CA ARG A 4 -32.01 -25.70 -16.09
C ARG A 4 -30.62 -25.81 -15.45
N GLU A 5 -30.14 -27.03 -15.18
CA GLU A 5 -28.77 -27.26 -14.67
C GLU A 5 -27.72 -27.03 -15.76
N LEU A 6 -28.02 -27.37 -17.02
CA LEU A 6 -27.15 -27.09 -18.16
C LEU A 6 -27.03 -25.58 -18.42
N PHE A 7 -28.14 -24.84 -18.31
CA PHE A 7 -28.14 -23.38 -18.40
C PHE A 7 -27.31 -22.69 -17.31
N LEU A 8 -27.30 -23.24 -16.08
CA LEU A 8 -26.55 -22.69 -14.95
C LEU A 8 -25.05 -23.07 -14.96
N HIS A 9 -24.68 -24.19 -15.60
CA HIS A 9 -23.31 -24.71 -15.55
C HIS A 9 -22.53 -24.61 -16.88
N GLY A 10 -23.20 -24.38 -18.02
CA GLY A 10 -22.57 -24.22 -19.35
C GLY A 10 -22.02 -25.52 -19.94
N GLU A 11 -21.77 -25.55 -21.26
CA GLU A 11 -21.05 -26.65 -21.94
C GLU A 11 -19.59 -26.25 -22.27
N PRO A 12 -18.60 -27.17 -22.14
CA PRO A 12 -17.20 -26.87 -22.44
C PRO A 12 -16.96 -26.59 -23.93
N GLN A 13 -16.29 -25.48 -24.28
CA GLN A 13 -15.89 -25.18 -25.66
C GLN A 13 -14.37 -25.08 -25.86
N THR A 14 -13.92 -25.42 -27.07
CA THR A 14 -12.55 -25.20 -27.56
C THR A 14 -12.41 -23.76 -28.06
N ILE A 15 -11.34 -23.06 -27.67
CA ILE A 15 -11.36 -21.60 -27.54
C ILE A 15 -11.12 -20.85 -28.87
N ASP A 16 -12.13 -20.06 -29.23
CA ASP A 16 -12.11 -18.89 -30.11
C ASP A 16 -12.89 -17.79 -29.35
N VAL A 17 -12.32 -16.59 -29.14
CA VAL A 17 -13.01 -15.49 -28.44
C VAL A 17 -14.34 -15.16 -29.11
N ALA A 18 -14.38 -15.23 -30.45
CA ALA A 18 -15.61 -15.03 -31.19
C ALA A 18 -16.62 -16.18 -30.97
N ALA A 19 -16.16 -17.41 -30.65
CA ALA A 19 -17.05 -18.50 -30.24
C ALA A 19 -17.65 -18.26 -28.86
N ILE A 20 -16.86 -17.79 -27.89
CA ILE A 20 -17.33 -17.43 -26.54
C ILE A 20 -18.42 -16.35 -26.62
N GLU A 21 -18.20 -15.29 -27.40
CA GLU A 21 -19.19 -14.22 -27.60
C GLU A 21 -20.43 -14.71 -28.37
N ARG A 22 -20.27 -15.64 -29.33
CA ARG A 22 -21.42 -16.28 -30.02
C ARG A 22 -22.27 -17.11 -29.06
N GLU A 23 -21.64 -17.85 -28.14
CA GLU A 23 -22.35 -18.64 -27.13
C GLU A 23 -23.04 -17.77 -26.10
N LEU A 24 -22.40 -16.70 -25.62
CA LEU A 24 -23.06 -15.68 -24.79
C LEU A 24 -24.31 -15.15 -25.49
N ALA A 25 -24.20 -14.77 -26.77
CA ALA A 25 -25.35 -14.32 -27.57
C ALA A 25 -26.41 -15.42 -27.81
N SER A 26 -26.02 -16.70 -27.79
CA SER A 26 -26.93 -17.85 -27.88
C SER A 26 -27.74 -18.02 -26.60
N LEU A 27 -27.08 -18.02 -25.43
CA LEU A 27 -27.70 -18.11 -24.11
C LEU A 27 -28.76 -17.03 -23.91
N TRP A 28 -28.47 -15.79 -24.30
CA TRP A 28 -29.43 -14.69 -24.20
C TRP A 28 -30.64 -14.84 -25.13
N ARG A 29 -30.45 -15.38 -26.35
CA ARG A 29 -31.55 -15.65 -27.29
C ARG A 29 -32.49 -16.74 -26.78
N GLN A 30 -31.98 -17.70 -26.00
CA GLN A 30 -32.80 -18.75 -25.39
C GLN A 30 -33.56 -18.21 -24.17
N ALA A 31 -32.89 -17.49 -23.28
CA ALA A 31 -33.52 -16.90 -22.09
C ALA A 31 -34.67 -15.93 -22.43
N ALA A 32 -34.58 -15.20 -23.54
CA ALA A 32 -35.64 -14.32 -24.01
C ALA A 32 -36.92 -15.06 -24.47
N LYS A 33 -36.85 -16.37 -24.73
CA LYS A 33 -37.97 -17.18 -25.23
C LYS A 33 -38.76 -17.89 -24.12
N ASP A 34 -38.12 -18.21 -22.98
CA ASP A 34 -38.65 -19.21 -22.02
C ASP A 34 -39.35 -18.67 -20.76
N THR A 35 -39.15 -17.42 -20.29
CA THR A 35 -39.89 -16.91 -19.10
C THR A 35 -39.78 -15.39 -18.86
N SER A 36 -40.65 -14.88 -17.98
CA SER A 36 -40.78 -13.50 -17.44
C SER A 36 -39.56 -12.57 -17.56
N ALA A 37 -39.74 -11.42 -18.24
CA ALA A 37 -38.89 -10.22 -18.26
C ALA A 37 -37.48 -10.38 -17.62
N VAL A 38 -36.61 -11.10 -18.32
CA VAL A 38 -35.18 -11.21 -17.98
C VAL A 38 -34.50 -9.88 -18.27
N MET A 39 -33.78 -9.35 -17.28
CA MET A 39 -32.99 -8.13 -17.38
C MET A 39 -31.51 -8.50 -17.25
N ARG A 40 -30.73 -8.13 -18.26
CA ARG A 40 -29.27 -8.19 -18.21
C ARG A 40 -28.76 -6.92 -17.52
N ALA A 41 -27.91 -7.08 -16.52
CA ALA A 41 -27.22 -5.95 -15.90
C ALA A 41 -25.75 -6.27 -15.73
N CYS A 42 -24.89 -5.38 -16.21
CA CYS A 42 -23.46 -5.47 -16.02
C CYS A 42 -22.95 -4.06 -15.73
N SER A 43 -22.55 -3.82 -14.49
CA SER A 43 -22.02 -2.53 -14.04
C SER A 43 -20.51 -2.57 -13.82
N TRP A 44 -19.96 -3.77 -13.59
CA TRP A 44 -18.53 -4.00 -13.36
C TRP A 44 -18.05 -5.25 -14.12
N ASN A 45 -16.75 -5.33 -14.37
CA ASN A 45 -16.04 -6.58 -14.61
C ASN A 45 -15.56 -7.10 -13.26
N LEU A 46 -15.85 -8.36 -12.92
CA LEU A 46 -15.27 -9.05 -11.77
C LEU A 46 -14.30 -10.10 -12.28
N VAL A 47 -13.00 -9.90 -12.08
CA VAL A 47 -11.97 -10.90 -12.40
C VAL A 47 -11.64 -11.67 -11.14
N VAL A 48 -11.89 -12.98 -11.13
CA VAL A 48 -11.64 -13.85 -9.99
C VAL A 48 -10.42 -14.72 -10.31
N LEU A 49 -9.34 -14.57 -9.57
CA LEU A 49 -8.13 -15.35 -9.74
C LEU A 49 -8.09 -16.47 -8.69
N THR A 50 -7.89 -17.71 -9.13
CA THR A 50 -7.93 -18.87 -8.25
C THR A 50 -7.12 -20.04 -8.81
N ASN A 51 -7.01 -21.10 -8.00
CA ASN A 51 -6.45 -22.40 -8.37
C ASN A 51 -7.40 -23.50 -7.87
N ASP A 52 -7.10 -24.76 -8.20
CA ASP A 52 -7.94 -25.91 -7.84
C ASP A 52 -8.22 -26.00 -6.32
N ALA A 53 -7.26 -25.62 -5.46
CA ALA A 53 -7.42 -25.67 -4.01
C ALA A 53 -8.37 -24.58 -3.46
N GLN A 54 -8.46 -23.45 -4.16
CA GLN A 54 -9.19 -22.26 -3.71
C GLN A 54 -10.51 -22.04 -4.46
N LEU A 55 -10.77 -22.80 -5.52
CA LEU A 55 -11.89 -22.62 -6.45
C LEU A 55 -13.25 -22.53 -5.76
N ALA A 56 -13.52 -23.42 -4.79
CA ALA A 56 -14.79 -23.43 -4.07
C ALA A 56 -15.01 -22.13 -3.27
N ARG A 57 -13.96 -21.61 -2.64
CA ARG A 57 -14.01 -20.36 -1.88
C ARG A 57 -14.16 -19.15 -2.81
N ALA A 58 -13.41 -19.15 -3.91
CA ALA A 58 -13.47 -18.11 -4.94
C ALA A 58 -14.88 -17.97 -5.54
N LYS A 59 -15.53 -19.11 -5.84
CA LYS A 59 -16.92 -19.15 -6.33
C LYS A 59 -17.89 -18.55 -5.32
N ALA A 60 -17.85 -18.99 -4.07
CA ALA A 60 -18.72 -18.48 -3.01
C ALA A 60 -18.60 -16.95 -2.84
N LEU A 61 -17.37 -16.42 -2.81
CA LEU A 61 -17.15 -14.97 -2.72
C LEU A 61 -17.61 -14.22 -3.96
N SER A 62 -17.43 -14.79 -5.15
CA SER A 62 -17.87 -14.19 -6.41
C SER A 62 -19.39 -14.08 -6.51
N GLU A 63 -20.12 -15.09 -6.03
CA GLU A 63 -21.59 -15.09 -5.99
C GLU A 63 -22.10 -13.94 -5.11
N VAL A 64 -21.55 -13.81 -3.90
CA VAL A 64 -21.88 -12.72 -2.98
C VAL A 64 -21.54 -11.36 -3.58
N PHE A 65 -20.39 -11.23 -4.28
CA PHE A 65 -20.02 -9.99 -4.96
C PHE A 65 -21.05 -9.60 -6.04
N VAL A 66 -21.40 -10.54 -6.91
CA VAL A 66 -22.35 -10.32 -8.01
C VAL A 66 -23.74 -9.97 -7.48
N GLU A 67 -24.11 -10.47 -6.30
CA GLU A 67 -25.34 -10.08 -5.64
C GLU A 67 -25.35 -8.60 -5.23
N LEU A 68 -24.23 -8.08 -4.77
CA LEU A 68 -24.10 -6.70 -4.34
C LEU A 68 -23.89 -5.75 -5.53
N VAL A 69 -23.13 -6.20 -6.53
CA VAL A 69 -22.73 -5.43 -7.71
C VAL A 69 -22.90 -6.31 -8.96
N PRO A 70 -23.95 -6.10 -9.78
CA PRO A 70 -24.14 -6.86 -11.01
C PRO A 70 -22.92 -6.73 -11.92
N SER A 71 -22.26 -7.85 -12.22
CA SER A 71 -20.95 -7.86 -12.88
C SER A 71 -20.85 -8.97 -13.92
N ARG A 72 -20.07 -8.76 -14.98
CA ARG A 72 -19.55 -9.88 -15.79
C ARG A 72 -18.42 -10.53 -15.01
N THR A 73 -18.58 -11.78 -14.64
CA THR A 73 -17.56 -12.55 -13.92
C THR A 73 -16.64 -13.24 -14.92
N LEU A 74 -15.34 -13.04 -14.74
CA LEU A 74 -14.27 -13.80 -15.39
C LEU A 74 -13.55 -14.60 -14.31
N LEU A 75 -13.95 -15.86 -14.11
CA LEU A 75 -13.30 -16.75 -13.15
C LEU A 75 -12.13 -17.45 -13.84
N ILE A 76 -10.94 -17.30 -13.29
CA ILE A 76 -9.70 -17.81 -13.89
C ILE A 76 -9.09 -18.82 -12.94
N ASN A 77 -9.14 -20.08 -13.33
CA ASN A 77 -8.53 -21.18 -12.61
C ASN A 77 -7.19 -21.53 -13.28
N GLU A 78 -6.10 -21.17 -12.61
CA GLU A 78 -4.73 -21.36 -13.09
C GLU A 78 -4.08 -22.57 -12.40
N ALA A 79 -3.53 -23.49 -13.19
CA ALA A 79 -2.70 -24.58 -12.69
C ALA A 79 -1.46 -24.74 -13.57
N PRO A 80 -0.37 -23.97 -13.31
CA PRO A 80 0.84 -24.01 -14.14
C PRO A 80 1.50 -25.40 -14.14
N ASP A 81 1.37 -26.13 -13.03
CA ASP A 81 1.88 -27.49 -12.88
C ASP A 81 0.88 -28.50 -13.49
N GLY A 82 0.99 -28.75 -14.79
CA GLY A 82 0.12 -29.70 -15.47
C GLY A 82 0.36 -29.82 -16.96
N ALA A 83 -0.32 -30.77 -17.59
CA ALA A 83 -0.33 -30.90 -19.05
C ALA A 83 -1.05 -29.70 -19.68
N ASP A 84 -0.54 -29.22 -20.82
CA ASP A 84 -1.09 -28.08 -21.54
C ASP A 84 -2.57 -28.26 -21.85
N ALA A 85 -3.40 -27.37 -21.29
CA ALA A 85 -4.83 -27.35 -21.54
C ALA A 85 -5.37 -25.94 -21.36
N LEU A 86 -6.32 -25.57 -22.21
CA LEU A 86 -7.06 -24.31 -22.08
C LEU A 86 -8.53 -24.58 -22.41
N ARG A 87 -9.41 -24.29 -21.45
CA ARG A 87 -10.86 -24.51 -21.58
C ARG A 87 -11.61 -23.26 -21.16
N ALA A 88 -12.75 -23.01 -21.81
CA ALA A 88 -13.66 -21.94 -21.43
C ALA A 88 -15.07 -22.51 -21.24
N PHE A 89 -15.74 -22.01 -20.21
CA PHE A 89 -17.13 -22.31 -19.88
C PHE A 89 -17.89 -20.99 -19.77
N VAL A 90 -19.10 -20.98 -20.29
CA VAL A 90 -19.96 -19.81 -20.30
C VAL A 90 -21.28 -20.17 -19.65
N SER A 91 -21.69 -19.40 -18.66
CA SER A 91 -22.99 -19.55 -18.01
C SER A 91 -23.59 -18.17 -17.69
N ALA A 92 -24.82 -18.19 -17.16
CA ALA A 92 -25.47 -17.00 -16.65
C ALA A 92 -25.89 -17.22 -15.20
N ASN A 93 -25.50 -16.30 -14.31
CA ASN A 93 -26.00 -16.26 -12.94
C ASN A 93 -27.28 -15.42 -12.92
N CYS A 94 -28.40 -16.03 -12.57
CA CYS A 94 -29.72 -15.40 -12.62
C CYS A 94 -30.42 -15.46 -11.26
N ARG A 95 -30.96 -14.32 -10.83
CA ARG A 95 -31.71 -14.18 -9.57
C ARG A 95 -33.03 -13.46 -9.76
N LEU A 96 -34.03 -13.82 -8.96
CA LEU A 96 -35.32 -13.14 -8.95
C LEU A 96 -35.21 -11.82 -8.17
N LEU A 97 -35.68 -10.72 -8.76
CA LEU A 97 -35.71 -9.44 -8.07
C LEU A 97 -36.82 -9.41 -6.98
N PRO A 98 -36.60 -8.66 -5.89
CA PRO A 98 -37.64 -8.42 -4.88
C PRO A 98 -38.92 -7.89 -5.55
N GLY A 99 -40.07 -8.56 -5.32
CA GLY A 99 -41.34 -8.27 -6.00
C GLY A 99 -41.74 -9.26 -7.09
N GLY A 100 -40.92 -10.28 -7.38
CA GLY A 100 -41.36 -11.56 -7.96
C GLY A 100 -41.65 -11.61 -9.46
N GLY A 101 -41.35 -10.56 -10.23
CA GLY A 101 -41.74 -10.46 -11.65
C GLY A 101 -40.61 -10.34 -12.68
N LYS A 102 -39.36 -10.14 -12.27
CA LYS A 102 -38.21 -9.95 -13.18
C LYS A 102 -36.99 -10.68 -12.66
N MET A 103 -36.26 -11.34 -13.55
CA MET A 103 -34.97 -11.97 -13.25
C MET A 103 -33.83 -11.04 -13.66
N LEU A 104 -32.88 -10.82 -12.76
CA LEU A 104 -31.62 -10.17 -13.07
C LEU A 104 -30.58 -11.24 -13.40
N CYS A 105 -30.00 -11.19 -14.59
CA CYS A 105 -28.97 -12.13 -15.02
C CYS A 105 -27.67 -11.41 -15.36
N THR A 106 -26.55 -12.05 -15.03
CA THR A 106 -25.18 -11.62 -15.27
C THR A 106 -24.39 -12.72 -15.95
N GLU A 107 -23.46 -12.36 -16.83
CA GLU A 107 -22.56 -13.31 -17.47
C GLU A 107 -21.51 -13.85 -16.49
N ASP A 108 -21.25 -15.15 -16.58
CA ASP A 108 -20.14 -15.82 -15.89
C ASP A 108 -19.34 -16.62 -16.92
N ILE A 109 -18.04 -16.34 -16.99
CA ILE A 109 -17.10 -16.96 -17.92
C ILE A 109 -15.97 -17.54 -17.09
N THR A 110 -15.86 -18.87 -17.10
CA THR A 110 -14.75 -19.57 -16.44
C THR A 110 -13.69 -19.94 -17.46
N LEU A 111 -12.45 -19.55 -17.22
CA LEU A 111 -11.26 -19.94 -17.96
C LEU A 111 -10.42 -20.90 -17.11
N GLU A 112 -10.18 -22.10 -17.61
CA GLU A 112 -9.27 -23.06 -16.98
C GLU A 112 -8.02 -23.18 -17.84
N ALA A 113 -6.86 -22.80 -17.30
CA ALA A 113 -5.58 -22.87 -18.00
C ALA A 113 -4.57 -23.70 -17.23
N ARG A 114 -3.89 -24.60 -17.94
CA ARG A 114 -2.84 -25.46 -17.41
C ARG A 114 -1.58 -25.44 -18.28
N GLY A 115 -0.42 -25.67 -17.66
CA GLY A 115 0.87 -25.71 -18.35
C GLY A 115 1.20 -24.40 -19.07
N ALA A 116 1.77 -24.49 -20.27
CA ALA A 116 2.16 -23.35 -21.09
C ALA A 116 0.97 -22.46 -21.53
N SER A 117 -0.26 -22.98 -21.47
CA SER A 117 -1.46 -22.23 -21.86
C SER A 117 -1.80 -21.08 -20.91
N VAL A 118 -1.26 -21.08 -19.68
CA VAL A 118 -1.42 -19.98 -18.71
C VAL A 118 -0.93 -18.65 -19.28
N ALA A 119 0.09 -18.67 -20.15
CA ALA A 119 0.64 -17.47 -20.79
C ALA A 119 -0.37 -16.74 -21.71
N ALA A 120 -1.43 -17.41 -22.18
CA ALA A 120 -2.46 -16.82 -23.04
C ALA A 120 -3.52 -16.03 -22.25
N LEU A 121 -3.65 -16.25 -20.93
CA LEU A 121 -4.70 -15.68 -20.11
C LEU A 121 -4.78 -14.15 -20.12
N PRO A 122 -3.69 -13.38 -20.00
CA PRO A 122 -3.78 -11.92 -19.98
C PRO A 122 -4.50 -11.34 -21.21
N SER A 123 -4.22 -11.90 -22.39
CA SER A 123 -4.84 -11.46 -23.64
C SER A 123 -6.31 -11.85 -23.74
N LEU A 124 -6.68 -13.04 -23.26
CA LEU A 124 -8.07 -13.50 -23.24
C LEU A 124 -8.92 -12.68 -22.27
N VAL A 125 -8.40 -12.40 -21.07
CA VAL A 125 -9.10 -11.59 -20.07
C VAL A 125 -9.37 -10.19 -20.58
N ARG A 126 -8.37 -9.53 -21.17
CA ARG A 126 -8.54 -8.21 -21.80
C ARG A 126 -9.62 -8.21 -22.88
N ALA A 127 -9.68 -9.27 -23.70
CA ALA A 127 -10.64 -9.37 -24.79
C ALA A 127 -12.08 -9.65 -24.31
N LEU A 128 -12.24 -10.33 -23.17
CA LEU A 128 -13.55 -10.74 -22.62
C LEU A 128 -14.15 -9.71 -21.65
N GLN A 129 -13.36 -8.74 -21.19
CA GLN A 129 -13.85 -7.63 -20.38
C GLN A 129 -14.83 -6.76 -21.17
N VAL A 130 -15.88 -6.30 -20.49
CA VAL A 130 -16.74 -5.26 -21.03
C VAL A 130 -15.99 -3.93 -21.00
N PRO A 131 -15.87 -3.22 -22.13
CA PRO A 131 -15.17 -1.94 -22.17
C PRO A 131 -15.91 -0.86 -21.36
N ASP A 132 -15.17 0.17 -20.93
CA ASP A 132 -15.68 1.40 -20.29
C ASP A 132 -16.44 1.23 -18.96
N ILE A 133 -16.40 0.05 -18.33
CA ILE A 133 -16.94 -0.18 -16.98
C ILE A 133 -15.82 -0.50 -15.97
N SER A 134 -16.13 -0.39 -14.67
CA SER A 134 -15.13 -0.59 -13.60
C SER A 134 -14.73 -2.06 -13.48
N THR A 135 -13.45 -2.33 -13.19
CA THR A 135 -12.95 -3.69 -12.92
C THR A 135 -12.65 -3.88 -11.43
N ALA A 136 -13.13 -4.98 -10.86
CA ALA A 136 -12.69 -5.51 -9.58
C ALA A 136 -11.87 -6.79 -9.79
N VAL A 137 -10.87 -7.00 -8.94
CA VAL A 137 -10.12 -8.25 -8.85
C VAL A 137 -10.43 -8.90 -7.50
N LEU A 138 -10.69 -10.21 -7.50
CA LEU A 138 -10.97 -11.01 -6.32
C LEU A 138 -10.02 -12.21 -6.28
N CYS A 139 -9.30 -12.39 -5.18
CA CYS A 139 -8.43 -13.56 -4.95
C CYS A 139 -8.87 -14.26 -3.66
N ALA A 140 -9.19 -15.55 -3.72
CA ALA A 140 -9.54 -16.34 -2.54
C ALA A 140 -8.33 -17.12 -2.05
N GLY A 141 -7.41 -16.45 -1.36
CA GLY A 141 -6.16 -17.03 -0.85
C GLY A 141 -4.93 -16.37 -1.46
N VAL A 142 -3.79 -17.09 -1.48
CA VAL A 142 -2.55 -16.58 -2.09
C VAL A 142 -2.83 -16.31 -3.57
N PRO A 143 -2.69 -15.07 -4.03
CA PRO A 143 -2.81 -14.78 -5.45
C PRO A 143 -1.75 -15.58 -6.21
N PRO A 144 -2.06 -16.16 -7.38
CA PRO A 144 -1.02 -16.76 -8.20
C PRO A 144 0.04 -15.71 -8.54
N GLU A 145 1.33 -16.10 -8.57
CA GLU A 145 2.44 -15.28 -9.09
C GLU A 145 2.35 -15.13 -10.62
N SER A 146 1.17 -14.82 -11.14
CA SER A 146 0.92 -14.68 -12.56
C SER A 146 1.27 -13.26 -13.00
N ALA A 147 1.89 -13.13 -14.17
CA ALA A 147 2.14 -11.82 -14.80
C ALA A 147 0.85 -10.98 -14.92
N MET A 148 -0.28 -11.67 -15.05
CA MET A 148 -1.63 -11.10 -15.15
C MET A 148 -2.05 -10.34 -13.88
N LEU A 149 -1.73 -10.86 -12.69
CA LEU A 149 -2.10 -10.21 -11.44
C LEU A 149 -1.52 -8.80 -11.35
N SER A 150 -0.24 -8.65 -11.70
CA SER A 150 0.44 -7.34 -11.65
C SER A 150 -0.23 -6.29 -12.55
N GLU A 151 -0.69 -6.72 -13.73
CA GLU A 151 -1.38 -5.86 -14.69
C GLU A 151 -2.77 -5.48 -14.20
N LEU A 152 -3.55 -6.47 -13.73
CA LEU A 152 -4.91 -6.26 -13.26
C LEU A 152 -4.95 -5.38 -12.01
N VAL A 153 -4.05 -5.59 -11.05
CA VAL A 153 -3.95 -4.79 -9.82
C VAL A 153 -3.72 -3.30 -10.12
N HIS A 154 -2.99 -2.98 -11.20
CA HIS A 154 -2.69 -1.59 -11.56
C HIS A 154 -3.93 -0.80 -12.04
N PHE A 155 -4.84 -1.45 -12.75
CA PHE A 155 -6.01 -0.79 -13.35
C PHE A 155 -7.33 -1.09 -12.63
N ALA A 156 -7.36 -2.09 -11.76
CA ALA A 156 -8.55 -2.43 -11.01
C ALA A 156 -8.97 -1.30 -10.06
N ARG A 157 -10.27 -0.99 -10.08
CA ARG A 157 -10.88 -0.06 -9.13
C ARG A 157 -10.90 -0.62 -7.71
N ARG A 158 -10.98 -1.95 -7.59
CA ARG A 158 -10.94 -2.69 -6.33
C ARG A 158 -10.12 -3.96 -6.50
N VAL A 159 -9.29 -4.26 -5.52
CA VAL A 159 -8.61 -5.55 -5.38
C VAL A 159 -9.02 -6.09 -4.02
N ILE A 160 -9.67 -7.25 -4.00
CA ILE A 160 -10.17 -7.90 -2.79
C ILE A 160 -9.44 -9.24 -2.67
N VAL A 161 -8.94 -9.53 -1.48
CA VAL A 161 -8.24 -10.78 -1.17
C VAL A 161 -8.86 -11.39 0.07
N ASP A 162 -8.99 -12.71 0.11
CA ASP A 162 -9.34 -13.44 1.33
C ASP A 162 -8.14 -14.27 1.77
N SER A 163 -7.33 -13.74 2.69
CA SER A 163 -6.10 -14.41 3.16
C SER A 163 -6.35 -15.48 4.23
N ARG A 164 -7.61 -15.85 4.46
CA ARG A 164 -7.96 -16.83 5.49
C ARG A 164 -7.23 -18.16 5.27
N GLY A 165 -6.61 -18.66 6.35
CA GLY A 165 -5.89 -19.93 6.34
C GLY A 165 -4.45 -19.84 5.81
N LEU A 166 -3.97 -18.63 5.48
CA LEU A 166 -2.61 -18.40 5.03
C LEU A 166 -1.69 -17.98 6.18
N ASP A 167 -0.40 -18.14 5.96
CA ASP A 167 0.61 -17.53 6.80
C ASP A 167 0.93 -16.12 6.33
N VAL A 168 1.22 -15.25 7.30
CA VAL A 168 1.40 -13.81 7.10
C VAL A 168 2.64 -13.49 6.25
N GLU A 169 3.59 -14.43 6.17
CA GLU A 169 4.84 -14.30 5.41
C GLU A 169 4.64 -14.51 3.90
N ASP A 170 3.53 -15.12 3.48
CA ASP A 170 3.24 -15.44 2.06
C ASP A 170 2.67 -14.26 1.26
N PHE A 171 2.61 -13.06 1.84
CA PHE A 171 1.83 -11.92 1.33
C PHE A 171 2.65 -10.82 0.62
N ASP A 172 3.83 -11.16 0.09
CA ASP A 172 4.70 -10.21 -0.62
C ASP A 172 4.28 -10.13 -2.11
N GLY A 173 3.43 -9.16 -2.49
CA GLY A 173 3.07 -8.96 -3.91
C GLY A 173 1.79 -8.19 -4.26
N LEU A 174 0.88 -7.94 -3.31
CA LEU A 174 -0.49 -7.48 -3.61
C LEU A 174 -0.72 -5.96 -3.80
N GLY A 175 0.32 -5.15 -3.90
CA GLY A 175 0.21 -3.70 -4.15
C GLY A 175 -0.45 -2.90 -2.99
N SER A 176 -0.43 -1.56 -3.07
CA SER A 176 -0.92 -0.65 -2.01
C SER A 176 -2.44 -0.48 -1.95
N GLY A 177 -3.20 -1.19 -2.78
CA GLY A 177 -4.64 -0.96 -2.98
C GLY A 177 -5.56 -2.13 -2.61
N ALA A 178 -5.00 -3.31 -2.32
CA ALA A 178 -5.81 -4.48 -1.98
C ALA A 178 -6.51 -4.32 -0.62
N ILE A 179 -7.70 -4.91 -0.50
CA ILE A 179 -8.51 -5.03 0.71
C ILE A 179 -8.56 -6.50 1.08
N ASP A 180 -8.11 -6.84 2.28
CA ASP A 180 -8.11 -8.20 2.78
C ASP A 180 -9.33 -8.46 3.66
N LEU A 181 -10.12 -9.46 3.30
CA LEU A 181 -11.30 -9.88 4.05
C LEU A 181 -10.90 -10.43 5.41
N ALA A 182 -9.81 -11.19 5.55
CA ALA A 182 -9.38 -11.71 6.85
C ALA A 182 -9.06 -10.59 7.84
N TRP A 183 -8.48 -9.48 7.34
CA TRP A 183 -8.29 -8.28 8.14
C TRP A 183 -9.61 -7.62 8.57
N LEU A 184 -10.60 -7.58 7.68
CA LEU A 184 -11.92 -7.05 8.01
C LEU A 184 -12.65 -7.93 9.05
N ARG A 185 -12.41 -9.25 9.06
CA ARG A 185 -13.00 -10.18 10.04
C ARG A 185 -12.66 -9.82 11.48
N ILE A 186 -11.44 -9.32 11.72
CA ILE A 186 -10.95 -8.97 13.06
C ILE A 186 -11.30 -7.53 13.49
N ALA A 187 -12.17 -6.82 12.75
CA ALA A 187 -12.63 -5.50 13.15
C ALA A 187 -13.26 -5.47 14.56
N PRO A 188 -14.07 -6.45 14.99
CA PRO A 188 -14.58 -6.51 16.37
C PRO A 188 -13.45 -6.58 17.41
N TRP A 189 -12.37 -7.32 17.12
CA TRP A 189 -11.21 -7.41 18.02
C TRP A 189 -10.44 -6.09 18.10
N GLN A 190 -10.24 -5.43 16.95
CA GLN A 190 -9.60 -4.11 16.90
C GLN A 190 -10.37 -3.09 17.73
N GLN A 191 -11.70 -3.10 17.65
CA GLN A 191 -12.55 -2.21 18.42
C GLN A 191 -12.44 -2.47 19.93
N ALA A 192 -12.56 -3.74 20.37
CA ALA A 192 -12.43 -4.09 21.78
C ALA A 192 -11.08 -3.65 22.37
N ILE A 193 -10.01 -3.76 21.58
CA ILE A 193 -8.68 -3.30 21.95
C ILE A 193 -8.61 -1.77 22.01
N ALA A 194 -9.13 -1.06 21.01
CA ALA A 194 -9.11 0.40 20.96
C ALA A 194 -9.86 1.02 22.15
N GLU A 195 -11.05 0.50 22.48
CA GLU A 195 -11.85 0.94 23.63
C GLU A 195 -11.07 0.80 24.94
N SER A 196 -10.28 -0.27 25.09
CA SER A 196 -9.44 -0.45 26.29
C SER A 196 -8.30 0.57 26.42
N TRP A 197 -7.85 1.15 25.30
CA TRP A 197 -6.77 2.14 25.22
C TRP A 197 -7.25 3.56 25.49
N ASP A 198 -8.49 3.89 25.11
CA ASP A 198 -9.09 5.19 25.42
C ASP A 198 -9.34 5.36 26.93
N GLU A 199 -9.52 4.26 27.66
CA GLU A 199 -9.66 4.26 29.11
C GLU A 199 -8.35 4.59 29.86
N GLN A 200 -7.16 4.26 29.32
CA GLN A 200 -5.85 4.54 29.93
C GLN A 200 -4.68 4.64 28.92
N ARG A 201 -3.76 5.59 29.16
CA ARG A 201 -2.47 5.64 28.45
C ARG A 201 -1.54 4.53 28.96
N PHE A 202 -1.35 3.48 28.16
CA PHE A 202 -0.37 2.44 28.43
C PHE A 202 1.08 2.98 28.36
N GLU A 203 1.94 2.50 29.26
CA GLU A 203 3.36 2.87 29.30
C GLU A 203 4.15 2.28 28.11
N LYS A 204 5.33 2.85 27.83
CA LYS A 204 6.29 2.24 26.91
C LYS A 204 6.82 0.95 27.57
N ASN A 205 6.73 -0.19 26.88
CA ASN A 205 7.14 -1.56 27.29
C ASN A 205 6.02 -2.50 27.77
N VAL A 206 4.77 -2.27 27.37
CA VAL A 206 3.69 -3.23 27.64
C VAL A 206 3.87 -4.51 26.79
N ARG A 207 3.91 -5.66 27.48
CA ARG A 207 3.79 -6.97 26.83
C ARG A 207 2.33 -7.28 26.56
N VAL A 208 2.08 -7.87 25.40
CA VAL A 208 0.78 -8.34 24.98
C VAL A 208 0.81 -9.86 24.82
N ALA A 209 -0.11 -10.56 25.47
CA ALA A 209 -0.34 -11.97 25.20
C ALA A 209 -1.69 -12.12 24.50
N LEU A 210 -1.68 -12.56 23.25
CA LEU A 210 -2.87 -12.85 22.48
C LEU A 210 -3.16 -14.35 22.56
N ARG A 211 -4.37 -14.70 23.01
CA ARG A 211 -4.87 -16.07 22.99
C ARG A 211 -6.00 -16.15 21.98
N VAL A 212 -5.90 -17.11 21.06
CA VAL A 212 -6.89 -17.32 20.00
C VAL A 212 -7.20 -18.80 19.82
N PRO A 213 -8.43 -19.14 19.41
CA PRO A 213 -8.78 -20.50 18.99
C PRO A 213 -7.98 -20.92 17.75
N ASP A 214 -7.75 -22.23 17.57
CA ASP A 214 -7.09 -22.76 16.36
C ASP A 214 -7.79 -22.34 15.07
N ALA A 215 -9.13 -22.28 15.10
CA ALA A 215 -9.96 -21.92 13.95
C ALA A 215 -9.69 -20.49 13.45
N ASP A 216 -9.15 -19.63 14.33
CA ASP A 216 -8.90 -18.21 14.11
C ASP A 216 -7.39 -17.90 14.20
N ALA A 217 -6.54 -18.92 14.06
CA ALA A 217 -5.09 -18.75 14.20
C ALA A 217 -4.53 -17.74 13.18
N SER A 218 -5.10 -17.69 11.97
CA SER A 218 -4.68 -16.74 10.93
C SER A 218 -5.02 -15.31 11.33
N GLU A 219 -6.25 -15.09 11.80
CA GLU A 219 -6.79 -13.84 12.32
C GLU A 219 -6.02 -13.36 13.55
N GLY A 220 -5.65 -14.28 14.44
CA GLY A 220 -4.75 -14.01 15.57
C GLY A 220 -3.36 -13.56 15.13
N ARG A 221 -2.79 -14.20 14.10
CA ARG A 221 -1.51 -13.76 13.52
C ARG A 221 -1.63 -12.37 12.88
N TRP A 222 -2.74 -12.07 12.20
CA TRP A 222 -3.01 -10.75 11.64
C TRP A 222 -3.02 -9.68 12.74
N LEU A 223 -3.79 -9.90 13.81
CA LEU A 223 -3.88 -8.98 14.93
C LEU A 223 -2.52 -8.84 15.66
N ALA A 224 -1.84 -9.95 15.93
CA ALA A 224 -0.54 -9.93 16.60
C ALA A 224 0.50 -9.16 15.79
N THR A 225 0.54 -9.38 14.48
CA THR A 225 1.45 -8.66 13.58
C THR A 225 1.13 -7.18 13.54
N TRP A 226 -0.15 -6.82 13.53
CA TRP A 226 -0.58 -5.43 13.66
C TRP A 226 -0.11 -4.79 14.96
N LEU A 227 -0.38 -5.42 16.11
CA LEU A 227 0.02 -4.92 17.42
C LEU A 227 1.54 -4.73 17.53
N ARG A 228 2.32 -5.69 17.03
CA ARG A 228 3.79 -5.59 16.97
C ARG A 228 4.23 -4.40 16.14
N ASN A 229 3.65 -4.20 14.97
CA ASN A 229 4.18 -3.25 13.99
C ASN A 229 3.59 -1.83 14.13
N ALA A 230 2.29 -1.71 14.35
CA ALA A 230 1.62 -0.43 14.49
C ALA A 230 1.87 0.20 15.86
N LEU A 231 1.91 -0.62 16.93
CA LEU A 231 2.06 -0.15 18.30
C LEU A 231 3.44 -0.43 18.91
N GLN A 232 4.34 -1.13 18.20
CA GLN A 232 5.70 -1.45 18.66
C GLN A 232 5.70 -2.26 19.98
N LEU A 233 4.74 -3.17 20.12
CA LEU A 233 4.56 -3.99 21.32
C LEU A 233 5.22 -5.37 21.15
N GLU A 234 5.69 -5.93 22.27
CA GLU A 234 6.09 -7.34 22.33
C GLU A 234 4.81 -8.19 22.43
N VAL A 235 4.51 -8.99 21.40
CA VAL A 235 3.28 -9.80 21.34
C VAL A 235 3.60 -11.29 21.26
N THR A 236 3.09 -12.08 22.20
CA THR A 236 3.05 -13.54 22.11
C THR A 236 1.68 -14.01 21.62
N VAL A 237 1.65 -15.10 20.85
CA VAL A 237 0.40 -15.73 20.40
C VAL A 237 0.35 -17.13 20.98
N GLU A 238 -0.71 -17.43 21.72
CA GLU A 238 -0.95 -18.70 22.37
C GLU A 238 -2.30 -19.27 21.90
N ARG A 239 -2.44 -20.58 21.96
CA ARG A 239 -3.73 -21.24 21.73
C ARG A 239 -4.61 -21.09 22.97
N GLY A 240 -5.86 -20.67 22.80
CA GLY A 240 -6.80 -20.55 23.91
C GLY A 240 -8.14 -19.93 23.51
N GLU A 241 -8.92 -19.53 24.52
CA GLU A 241 -10.09 -18.69 24.32
C GLU A 241 -9.68 -17.32 23.76
N ALA A 242 -10.52 -16.72 22.92
CA ALA A 242 -10.24 -15.43 22.27
C ALA A 242 -10.14 -14.31 23.33
N MET A 243 -8.91 -13.93 23.67
CA MET A 243 -8.63 -12.88 24.66
C MET A 243 -7.27 -12.25 24.40
N VAL A 244 -7.10 -11.02 24.84
CA VAL A 244 -5.81 -10.33 24.81
C VAL A 244 -5.48 -9.79 26.19
N VAL A 245 -4.24 -10.01 26.62
CA VAL A 245 -3.72 -9.52 27.89
C VAL A 245 -2.77 -8.38 27.61
N ILE A 246 -3.10 -7.17 28.05
CA ILE A 246 -2.33 -5.94 27.79
C ILE A 246 -2.04 -5.28 29.14
N GLY A 247 -0.77 -5.24 29.54
CA GLY A 247 -0.37 -4.61 30.81
C GLY A 247 -0.97 -5.28 32.04
N GLY A 248 -1.24 -6.59 31.97
CA GLY A 248 -1.88 -7.37 33.04
C GLY A 248 -3.41 -7.33 33.05
N ARG A 249 -4.06 -6.51 32.21
CA ARG A 249 -5.52 -6.51 32.03
C ARG A 249 -5.92 -7.54 30.99
N VAL A 250 -6.94 -8.32 31.31
CA VAL A 250 -7.55 -9.29 30.42
C VAL A 250 -8.71 -8.62 29.67
N ILE A 251 -8.68 -8.69 28.34
CA ILE A 251 -9.76 -8.22 27.47
C ILE A 251 -10.27 -9.45 26.72
N SER A 252 -11.55 -9.78 26.90
CA SER A 252 -12.20 -10.81 26.10
C SER A 252 -12.43 -10.26 24.69
N LEU A 253 -12.07 -11.05 23.68
CA LEU A 253 -12.24 -10.68 22.29
C LEU A 253 -13.60 -11.23 21.80
N PRO A 254 -14.44 -10.40 21.16
CA PRO A 254 -15.76 -10.81 20.68
C PRO A 254 -15.65 -11.80 19.50
N GLU A 255 -16.79 -12.35 19.05
CA GLU A 255 -16.81 -13.16 17.83
C GLU A 255 -16.34 -12.38 16.60
N LEU A 256 -15.68 -13.08 15.69
CA LEU A 256 -15.24 -12.53 14.42
C LEU A 256 -16.41 -12.32 13.48
N LEU A 257 -16.22 -11.41 12.52
CA LEU A 257 -17.20 -11.20 11.48
C LEU A 257 -17.10 -12.32 10.44
N HIS A 258 -18.15 -13.15 10.36
CA HIS A 258 -18.16 -14.34 9.50
C HIS A 258 -18.94 -14.17 8.19
N ASP A 259 -19.87 -13.22 8.12
CA ASP A 259 -20.74 -13.00 6.95
C ASP A 259 -19.96 -12.38 5.78
N ASP A 260 -19.83 -13.14 4.70
CA ASP A 260 -19.15 -12.69 3.48
C ASP A 260 -19.86 -11.52 2.80
N ARG A 261 -21.19 -11.40 2.95
CA ARG A 261 -21.95 -10.27 2.42
C ARG A 261 -21.57 -8.99 3.13
N GLU A 262 -21.43 -9.03 4.45
CA GLU A 262 -20.97 -7.88 5.25
C GLU A 262 -19.53 -7.52 4.90
N LEU A 263 -18.65 -8.52 4.77
CA LEU A 263 -17.23 -8.32 4.40
C LEU A 263 -17.07 -7.68 3.02
N ILE A 264 -17.75 -8.20 2.00
CA ILE A 264 -17.69 -7.66 0.64
C ILE A 264 -18.35 -6.28 0.60
N THR A 265 -19.44 -6.07 1.33
CA THR A 265 -20.06 -4.74 1.45
C THR A 265 -19.07 -3.74 2.04
N ALA A 266 -18.36 -4.09 3.10
CA ALA A 266 -17.32 -3.25 3.70
C ALA A 266 -16.16 -3.00 2.72
N ALA A 267 -15.70 -4.03 2.00
CA ALA A 267 -14.66 -3.91 0.98
C ALA A 267 -15.06 -3.00 -0.20
N LEU A 268 -16.34 -2.97 -0.56
CA LEU A 268 -16.86 -2.07 -1.59
C LEU A 268 -17.05 -0.64 -1.08
N ALA A 269 -17.57 -0.49 0.15
CA ALA A 269 -17.89 0.79 0.77
C ALA A 269 -16.66 1.59 1.23
N THR A 270 -15.53 0.94 1.43
CA THR A 270 -14.25 1.61 1.71
C THR A 270 -13.82 2.42 0.48
N GLY A 271 -14.33 3.65 0.39
CA GLY A 271 -14.06 4.61 -0.69
C GLY A 271 -12.58 5.04 -0.75
N VAL A 272 -11.89 4.87 0.37
CA VAL A 272 -10.47 5.07 0.62
C VAL A 272 -10.14 4.09 1.73
N ILE A 273 -9.00 3.39 1.63
CA ILE A 273 -8.43 2.54 2.68
C ILE A 273 -8.65 3.20 4.06
N SER A 274 -9.39 2.54 4.95
CA SER A 274 -9.59 3.01 6.33
C SER A 274 -8.25 3.40 6.94
N PRO A 275 -8.10 4.54 7.65
CA PRO A 275 -6.86 4.91 8.32
C PRO A 275 -6.29 3.81 9.22
N ALA A 276 -7.14 2.97 9.85
CA ALA A 276 -6.72 1.82 10.64
C ALA A 276 -6.18 0.67 9.75
N TYR A 277 -6.83 0.40 8.62
CA TYR A 277 -6.34 -0.56 7.62
C TYR A 277 -5.05 -0.07 6.96
N LYS A 278 -4.93 1.24 6.74
CA LYS A 278 -3.75 1.92 6.22
C LYS A 278 -2.58 1.85 7.18
N LEU A 279 -2.80 2.12 8.47
CA LEU A 279 -1.83 1.96 9.54
C LEU A 279 -1.39 0.51 9.67
N ALA A 280 -2.32 -0.45 9.60
CA ALA A 280 -2.00 -1.86 9.62
C ALA A 280 -1.16 -2.28 8.42
N ARG A 281 -1.61 -1.96 7.22
CA ARG A 281 -0.96 -2.24 5.93
C ARG A 281 0.38 -1.52 5.76
N ASP A 282 0.50 -0.27 6.19
CA ASP A 282 1.76 0.47 6.14
C ASP A 282 2.74 -0.06 7.19
N ALA A 283 2.23 -0.52 8.34
CA ALA A 283 3.00 -1.28 9.32
C ALA A 283 3.45 -2.65 8.76
N PHE A 284 2.62 -3.30 7.93
CA PHE A 284 2.94 -4.53 7.18
C PHE A 284 4.01 -4.34 6.10
N ARG A 285 3.95 -3.28 5.28
CA ARG A 285 5.05 -2.94 4.36
C ARG A 285 6.34 -2.67 5.12
N THR A 286 6.28 -2.04 6.29
CA THR A 286 7.47 -1.89 7.13
C THR A 286 7.94 -3.18 7.79
N ALA A 287 7.10 -4.21 7.91
CA ALA A 287 7.46 -5.52 8.45
C ALA A 287 8.36 -6.32 7.48
N GLY A 288 8.12 -6.22 6.16
CA GLY A 288 9.08 -6.66 5.13
C GLY A 288 10.19 -5.64 4.85
N SER A 289 10.04 -4.39 5.32
CA SER A 289 10.93 -3.29 4.97
C SER A 289 11.75 -2.72 6.14
N ARG A 290 12.56 -3.55 6.79
CA ARG A 290 13.97 -3.15 6.98
C ARG A 290 14.75 -3.37 5.67
N GLY A 291 14.17 -3.00 4.52
CA GLY A 291 14.50 -3.78 3.32
C GLY A 291 13.67 -3.64 2.03
N ALA A 292 12.49 -3.02 2.00
CA ALA A 292 11.72 -2.90 0.76
C ALA A 292 11.89 -1.54 0.09
N SER A 293 11.94 -1.57 -1.23
CA SER A 293 11.89 -0.45 -2.17
C SER A 293 10.43 -0.11 -2.48
N CYS A 294 9.99 1.11 -2.14
CA CYS A 294 8.65 1.59 -2.51
C CYS A 294 8.66 2.27 -3.90
N SER A 295 7.59 2.07 -4.68
CA SER A 295 7.44 2.63 -6.03
C SER A 295 7.12 4.14 -6.03
N TRP A 296 7.18 4.78 -7.20
CA TRP A 296 6.85 6.20 -7.36
C TRP A 296 5.40 6.56 -7.02
N ALA A 297 4.45 5.70 -7.39
CA ALA A 297 3.04 5.92 -7.08
C ALA A 297 2.78 5.83 -5.56
N ASP A 298 3.59 5.02 -4.86
CA ASP A 298 3.54 4.95 -3.40
C ASP A 298 4.06 6.25 -2.76
N PHE A 299 5.08 6.88 -3.32
CA PHE A 299 5.63 8.14 -2.81
C PHE A 299 4.59 9.27 -2.81
N THR A 300 3.93 9.54 -3.96
CA THR A 300 2.96 10.64 -4.05
C THR A 300 1.75 10.42 -3.17
N THR A 301 1.26 9.17 -3.12
CA THR A 301 0.12 8.80 -2.27
C THR A 301 0.47 9.00 -0.80
N ARG A 302 1.60 8.44 -0.34
CA ARG A 302 2.05 8.59 1.04
C ARG A 302 2.28 10.05 1.40
N PHE A 303 2.81 10.86 0.49
CA PHE A 303 3.05 12.29 0.74
C PHE A 303 1.74 13.03 1.03
N VAL A 304 0.69 12.77 0.22
CA VAL A 304 -0.65 13.36 0.44
C VAL A 304 -1.19 12.96 1.80
N ASP A 305 -1.00 11.70 2.18
CA ASP A 305 -1.49 11.18 3.45
C ASP A 305 -0.77 11.78 4.65
N ALA A 306 0.56 11.86 4.59
CA ALA A 306 1.37 12.49 5.62
C ALA A 306 0.97 13.96 5.79
N ALA A 307 0.79 14.69 4.68
CA ALA A 307 0.35 16.07 4.68
C ALA A 307 -1.04 16.24 5.31
N ASN A 308 -2.05 15.50 4.83
CA ASN A 308 -3.41 15.59 5.34
C ASN A 308 -3.51 15.19 6.82
N THR A 309 -2.79 14.14 7.23
CA THR A 309 -2.74 13.69 8.63
C THR A 309 -2.13 14.75 9.53
N ALA A 310 -1.03 15.37 9.10
CA ALA A 310 -0.39 16.43 9.87
C ALA A 310 -1.27 17.68 9.96
N ILE A 311 -1.87 18.10 8.84
CA ILE A 311 -2.78 19.25 8.80
C ILE A 311 -4.00 19.00 9.69
N ALA A 312 -4.59 17.82 9.66
CA ALA A 312 -5.74 17.49 10.52
C ALA A 312 -5.36 17.50 12.01
N ALA A 313 -4.18 16.99 12.36
CA ALA A 313 -3.75 16.86 13.76
C ALA A 313 -3.16 18.16 14.34
N ARG A 314 -2.52 18.99 13.52
CA ARG A 314 -1.68 20.13 13.97
C ARG A 314 -1.97 21.44 13.26
N GLY A 315 -2.89 21.45 12.29
CA GLY A 315 -3.21 22.62 11.49
C GLY A 315 -2.19 22.95 10.39
N VAL A 316 -1.01 22.33 10.41
CA VAL A 316 0.10 22.57 9.48
C VAL A 316 0.86 21.26 9.22
N PHE A 317 1.42 21.13 8.02
CA PHE A 317 2.39 20.09 7.68
C PHE A 317 3.77 20.71 7.47
N THR A 318 4.75 20.28 8.25
CA THR A 318 6.13 20.77 8.19
C THR A 318 7.05 19.73 7.56
N CYS A 319 7.66 20.06 6.42
CA CYS A 319 8.43 19.10 5.64
C CYS A 319 9.80 19.66 5.22
N ALA A 320 10.87 18.94 5.50
CA ALA A 320 12.19 19.25 4.93
C ALA A 320 12.41 18.50 3.61
N LEU A 321 12.89 19.23 2.61
CA LEU A 321 13.21 18.78 1.27
C LEU A 321 14.72 18.73 1.06
N THR A 322 15.15 18.01 0.04
CA THR A 322 16.55 17.86 -0.35
C THR A 322 16.76 18.30 -1.80
N GLY A 323 17.98 18.68 -2.14
CA GLY A 323 18.34 18.99 -3.52
C GLY A 323 18.67 17.76 -4.37
N GLY A 324 19.44 18.00 -5.43
CA GLY A 324 19.98 16.94 -6.29
C GLY A 324 18.93 16.22 -7.12
N SER A 325 19.09 14.90 -7.32
CA SER A 325 18.21 14.12 -8.20
C SER A 325 16.77 14.03 -7.71
N ALA A 326 16.53 14.28 -6.42
CA ALA A 326 15.20 14.28 -5.79
C ALA A 326 14.29 15.40 -6.32
N VAL A 327 14.87 16.54 -6.75
CA VAL A 327 14.11 17.71 -7.19
C VAL A 327 13.20 17.39 -8.37
N LYS A 328 13.64 16.51 -9.28
CA LYS A 328 12.88 16.11 -10.47
C LYS A 328 11.50 15.54 -10.14
N MET A 329 11.34 14.99 -8.94
CA MET A 329 10.07 14.42 -8.51
C MET A 329 9.19 15.42 -7.78
N TYR A 330 9.74 16.49 -7.20
CA TYR A 330 8.91 17.50 -6.55
C TYR A 330 7.97 18.17 -7.55
N ALA A 331 8.35 18.22 -8.81
CA ALA A 331 7.46 18.60 -9.91
C ALA A 331 6.18 17.73 -10.00
N GLN A 332 6.23 16.47 -9.56
CA GLN A 332 5.04 15.60 -9.48
C GLN A 332 4.16 15.98 -8.30
N LEU A 333 4.76 16.38 -7.16
CA LEU A 333 4.00 16.86 -6.00
C LEU A 333 3.21 18.12 -6.34
N ALA A 334 3.74 19.01 -7.20
CA ALA A 334 3.05 20.22 -7.66
C ALA A 334 1.69 19.94 -8.33
N ARG A 335 1.47 18.72 -8.84
CA ARG A 335 0.23 18.30 -9.51
C ARG A 335 -0.83 17.77 -8.54
N LEU A 336 -0.47 17.58 -7.27
CA LEU A 336 -1.35 17.00 -6.27
C LEU A 336 -2.31 18.06 -5.71
N LYS A 337 -3.53 17.61 -5.39
CA LYS A 337 -4.54 18.45 -4.73
C LYS A 337 -4.27 18.49 -3.23
N LEU A 338 -3.47 19.48 -2.80
CA LEU A 338 -3.13 19.74 -1.41
C LEU A 338 -3.50 21.17 -1.02
N ASP A 339 -3.78 21.39 0.28
CA ASP A 339 -3.88 22.73 0.84
C ASP A 339 -2.48 23.31 1.08
N TRP A 340 -1.87 23.82 0.00
CA TRP A 340 -0.51 24.40 0.00
C TRP A 340 -0.34 25.55 0.99
N SER A 341 -1.43 26.20 1.42
CA SER A 341 -1.38 27.28 2.41
C SER A 341 -1.04 26.80 3.82
N ARG A 342 -1.19 25.49 4.07
CA ARG A 342 -0.91 24.82 5.34
C ARG A 342 0.33 23.92 5.29
N ILE A 343 1.16 24.06 4.26
CA ILE A 343 2.40 23.29 4.13
C ILE A 343 3.59 24.25 4.18
N GLU A 344 4.48 24.02 5.14
CA GLU A 344 5.69 24.80 5.35
C GLU A 344 6.90 23.93 5.01
N PHE A 345 7.64 24.31 3.97
CA PHE A 345 8.81 23.58 3.51
C PHE A 345 10.12 24.19 3.99
N PHE A 346 11.02 23.32 4.40
CA PHE A 346 12.40 23.63 4.77
C PHE A 346 13.36 22.89 3.83
N LEU A 347 14.60 23.33 3.76
CA LEU A 347 15.71 22.62 3.13
C LEU A 347 16.54 21.90 4.19
N GLY A 348 16.84 20.62 3.96
CA GLY A 348 17.69 19.82 4.84
C GLY A 348 19.17 20.24 4.79
N ASP A 349 19.61 20.82 3.68
CA ASP A 349 20.88 21.51 3.53
C ASP A 349 20.80 22.57 2.43
N GLU A 350 21.71 23.54 2.47
CA GLU A 350 21.87 24.55 1.43
C GLU A 350 23.33 24.96 1.25
N ARG A 351 23.72 25.24 0.02
CA ARG A 351 25.04 25.72 -0.38
C ARG A 351 25.05 27.23 -0.20
N LEU A 352 26.09 27.78 0.42
CA LEU A 352 26.20 29.23 0.62
C LEU A 352 26.67 29.92 -0.66
N VAL A 353 25.74 30.01 -1.59
CA VAL A 353 25.83 30.68 -2.88
C VAL A 353 24.60 31.56 -3.05
N PRO A 354 24.59 32.57 -3.95
CA PRO A 354 23.38 33.32 -4.26
C PRO A 354 22.18 32.40 -4.53
N LEU A 355 20.97 32.77 -4.09
CA LEU A 355 19.77 31.93 -4.19
C LEU A 355 19.36 31.65 -5.65
N GLU A 356 19.89 32.40 -6.62
CA GLU A 356 19.68 32.24 -8.05
C GLU A 356 20.75 31.34 -8.70
N SER A 357 21.78 30.96 -7.94
CA SER A 357 22.85 30.08 -8.40
C SER A 357 22.29 28.72 -8.84
N PRO A 358 22.82 28.11 -9.92
CA PRO A 358 22.48 26.74 -10.28
C PRO A 358 22.82 25.71 -9.18
N ASP A 359 23.71 26.06 -8.24
CA ASP A 359 24.10 25.19 -7.12
C ASP A 359 23.17 25.32 -5.90
N SER A 360 22.21 26.25 -5.90
CA SER A 360 21.26 26.45 -4.80
C SER A 360 20.16 25.37 -4.82
N ASN A 361 19.99 24.70 -3.68
CA ASN A 361 18.88 23.78 -3.46
C ASN A 361 17.55 24.54 -3.43
N TYR A 362 17.49 25.73 -2.82
CA TYR A 362 16.34 26.60 -2.79
C TYR A 362 15.83 26.91 -4.19
N ARG A 363 16.73 27.32 -5.10
CA ARG A 363 16.36 27.58 -6.49
C ARG A 363 15.69 26.38 -7.13
N ALA A 364 16.37 25.23 -7.08
CA ALA A 364 15.92 24.01 -7.75
C ALA A 364 14.55 23.56 -7.22
N VAL A 365 14.35 23.62 -5.89
CA VAL A 365 13.07 23.27 -5.26
C VAL A 365 11.98 24.29 -5.58
N ARG A 366 12.29 25.60 -5.58
CA ARG A 366 11.34 26.68 -5.90
C ARG A 366 10.84 26.58 -7.35
N GLU A 367 11.72 26.25 -8.28
CA GLU A 367 11.36 25.99 -9.68
C GLU A 367 10.44 24.77 -9.82
N ALA A 368 10.69 23.71 -9.05
CA ALA A 368 9.87 22.49 -9.06
C ALA A 368 8.53 22.63 -8.33
N LEU A 369 8.45 23.49 -7.30
CA LEU A 369 7.27 23.72 -6.45
C LEU A 369 6.96 25.22 -6.35
N PRO A 370 6.46 25.87 -7.42
CA PRO A 370 6.30 27.32 -7.46
C PRO A 370 5.24 27.85 -6.50
N ALA A 371 4.23 27.03 -6.15
CA ALA A 371 3.15 27.42 -5.22
C ALA A 371 3.48 27.14 -3.74
N ALA A 372 4.63 26.54 -3.45
CA ALA A 372 4.98 26.10 -2.11
C ALA A 372 5.64 27.21 -1.27
N ARG A 373 5.29 27.29 0.01
CA ARG A 373 6.02 28.12 0.98
C ARG A 373 7.30 27.41 1.38
N ILE A 374 8.43 27.91 0.89
CA ILE A 374 9.76 27.35 1.16
C ILE A 374 10.59 28.39 1.90
N HIS A 375 11.04 28.05 3.11
CA HIS A 375 11.90 28.89 3.95
C HIS A 375 13.35 28.81 3.46
N PRO A 376 13.93 29.88 2.88
CA PRO A 376 15.32 29.87 2.42
C PRO A 376 16.31 29.93 3.59
N VAL A 377 17.50 29.38 3.37
CA VAL A 377 18.68 29.74 4.15
C VAL A 377 19.18 31.10 3.65
N ARG A 378 19.53 32.02 4.55
CA ARG A 378 20.12 33.32 4.20
C ARG A 378 21.58 33.14 3.78
N THR A 379 21.80 32.98 2.47
CA THR A 379 23.11 32.63 1.91
C THR A 379 24.09 33.80 1.83
N GLU A 380 23.63 35.03 2.08
CA GLU A 380 24.47 36.22 2.20
C GLU A 380 25.23 36.31 3.53
N LEU A 381 24.87 35.48 4.51
CA LEU A 381 25.52 35.40 5.82
C LEU A 381 26.68 34.40 5.81
N SER A 382 27.63 34.56 6.74
CA SER A 382 28.62 33.52 7.05
C SER A 382 27.92 32.22 7.47
N ALA A 383 28.56 31.06 7.27
CA ALA A 383 27.96 29.76 7.58
C ALA A 383 27.40 29.66 9.01
N GLU A 384 28.13 30.15 10.00
CA GLU A 384 27.75 30.13 11.41
C GLU A 384 26.49 30.97 11.67
N ALA A 385 26.47 32.19 11.13
CA ALA A 385 25.34 33.10 11.23
C ALA A 385 24.12 32.58 10.47
N ALA A 386 24.31 32.01 9.28
CA ALA A 386 23.25 31.39 8.48
C ALA A 386 22.64 30.17 9.20
N ALA A 387 23.48 29.31 9.80
CA ALA A 387 23.02 28.17 10.59
C ALA A 387 22.20 28.61 11.83
N THR A 388 22.69 29.64 12.52
CA THR A 388 22.01 30.21 13.70
C THR A 388 20.67 30.85 13.32
N ASP A 389 20.64 31.57 12.20
CA ASP A 389 19.41 32.19 11.68
C ASP A 389 18.38 31.15 11.27
N TYR A 390 18.81 30.17 10.48
CA TYR A 390 17.93 29.14 9.98
C TYR A 390 17.37 28.24 11.09
N ALA A 391 18.17 27.95 12.12
CA ALA A 391 17.71 27.19 13.28
C ALA A 391 16.51 27.82 14.02
N ARG A 392 16.34 29.15 13.95
CA ARG A 392 15.19 29.85 14.55
C ARG A 392 13.89 29.67 13.78
N LEU A 393 13.98 29.34 12.48
CA LEU A 393 12.80 29.11 11.64
C LEU A 393 12.23 27.71 11.81
N LEU A 394 13.06 26.74 12.24
CA LEU A 394 12.63 25.36 12.37
C LEU A 394 11.70 25.16 13.58
N PRO A 395 10.64 24.35 13.44
CA PRO A 395 9.90 23.86 14.59
C PRO A 395 10.79 22.96 15.47
N ASP A 396 10.31 22.59 16.66
CA ASP A 396 11.01 21.63 17.51
C ASP A 396 11.03 20.21 16.93
N GLN A 397 10.05 19.89 16.10
CA GLN A 397 9.95 18.61 15.43
C GLN A 397 9.26 18.78 14.08
N LEU A 398 9.90 18.28 13.03
CA LEU A 398 9.33 18.21 11.69
C LEU A 398 8.43 16.99 11.55
N ASP A 399 7.40 17.10 10.72
CA ASP A 399 6.54 15.97 10.39
C ASP A 399 7.25 15.00 9.44
N LEU A 400 7.95 15.52 8.43
CA LEU A 400 8.66 14.72 7.45
C LEU A 400 10.01 15.34 7.09
N VAL A 401 11.07 14.53 7.09
CA VAL A 401 12.35 14.88 6.48
C VAL A 401 12.58 13.98 5.27
N HIS A 402 12.69 14.58 4.10
CA HIS A 402 12.98 13.89 2.86
C HIS A 402 14.45 14.04 2.50
N LEU A 403 15.14 12.92 2.28
CA LEU A 403 16.57 12.84 2.08
C LEU A 403 16.89 12.19 0.74
N GLY A 404 17.74 12.84 -0.04
CA GLY A 404 18.53 12.17 -1.05
C GLY A 404 19.69 11.41 -0.40
N MET A 405 20.29 10.49 -1.15
CA MET A 405 21.55 9.86 -0.77
C MET A 405 22.57 10.01 -1.90
N GLY A 406 23.78 10.41 -1.54
CA GLY A 406 24.91 10.38 -2.48
C GLY A 406 25.49 8.98 -2.67
N PRO A 407 26.36 8.82 -3.69
CA PRO A 407 27.01 7.54 -3.98
C PRO A 407 28.01 7.09 -2.88
N ASP A 408 28.37 7.99 -1.97
CA ASP A 408 29.22 7.77 -0.79
C ASP A 408 28.39 7.62 0.51
N GLY A 409 27.06 7.54 0.42
CA GLY A 409 26.19 7.37 1.58
C GLY A 409 25.96 8.63 2.42
N HIS A 410 26.41 9.80 1.94
CA HIS A 410 26.09 11.08 2.56
C HIS A 410 24.60 11.42 2.41
N VAL A 411 24.07 12.14 3.40
CA VAL A 411 22.70 12.70 3.40
C VAL A 411 22.76 14.15 3.84
N ALA A 412 21.88 15.00 3.30
CA ALA A 412 22.00 16.45 3.45
C ALA A 412 23.46 16.87 3.11
N SER A 413 24.13 17.60 3.99
CA SER A 413 25.58 17.83 3.90
C SER A 413 26.36 17.19 5.06
N LEU A 414 25.92 16.01 5.49
CA LEU A 414 26.61 15.14 6.45
C LEU A 414 27.40 14.07 5.68
N PHE A 415 28.73 14.18 5.67
CA PHE A 415 29.63 13.34 4.88
C PHE A 415 30.30 12.24 5.72
N PRO A 416 30.63 11.07 5.12
CA PRO A 416 31.37 10.02 5.81
C PRO A 416 32.69 10.53 6.40
N GLY A 417 32.96 10.20 7.66
CA GLY A 417 34.19 10.58 8.37
C GLY A 417 34.29 12.06 8.79
N HIS A 418 33.29 12.89 8.45
CA HIS A 418 33.30 14.31 8.81
C HIS A 418 32.95 14.53 10.29
N ALA A 419 33.61 15.50 10.94
CA ALA A 419 33.42 15.78 12.37
C ALA A 419 31.95 16.11 12.75
N LEU A 420 31.19 16.68 11.82
CA LEU A 420 29.76 16.99 11.99
C LEU A 420 28.88 15.76 12.29
N LEU A 421 29.33 14.54 12.00
CA LEU A 421 28.62 13.32 12.42
C LEU A 421 28.63 13.15 13.95
N HIS A 422 29.48 13.88 14.68
CA HIS A 422 29.54 13.89 16.14
C HIS A 422 28.74 15.02 16.79
N GLU A 423 28.08 15.90 16.02
CA GLU A 423 27.20 16.94 16.57
C GLU A 423 25.96 16.31 17.24
N ARG A 424 25.61 16.75 18.45
CA ARG A 424 24.54 16.17 19.29
C ARG A 424 23.53 17.18 19.81
N HIS A 425 23.82 18.47 19.70
CA HIS A 425 23.07 19.54 20.36
C HIS A 425 22.46 20.53 19.36
N ALA A 426 23.24 21.00 18.38
CA ALA A 426 22.76 21.99 17.43
C ALA A 426 21.68 21.41 16.50
N LYS A 427 20.62 22.18 16.23
CA LYS A 427 19.61 21.78 15.22
C LYS A 427 20.18 21.85 13.79
N ILE A 428 20.95 22.89 13.54
CA ILE A 428 21.54 23.22 12.23
C ILE A 428 23.02 23.48 12.47
N ALA A 429 23.88 22.96 11.60
CA ALA A 429 25.32 23.17 11.68
C ALA A 429 25.87 23.87 10.42
N PRO A 430 26.86 24.76 10.59
CA PRO A 430 27.68 25.23 9.49
C PRO A 430 28.66 24.15 9.04
N ILE A 431 29.00 24.14 7.74
CA ILE A 431 30.14 23.39 7.20
C ILE A 431 30.92 24.33 6.29
N THR A 432 32.22 24.47 6.53
CA THR A 432 33.09 25.38 5.74
C THR A 432 34.09 24.60 4.88
N ASP A 433 34.22 23.31 5.14
CA ASP A 433 35.20 22.37 4.62
C ASP A 433 34.52 21.14 3.97
N SER A 434 33.35 21.32 3.34
CA SER A 434 32.68 20.21 2.66
C SER A 434 33.61 19.58 1.61
N PRO A 435 33.72 18.23 1.58
CA PRO A 435 34.55 17.53 0.60
C PRO A 435 33.99 17.60 -0.83
N LYS A 436 32.80 18.21 -1.02
CA LYS A 436 32.17 18.41 -2.33
C LYS A 436 31.91 19.90 -2.57
N PRO A 437 32.27 20.44 -3.75
CA PRO A 437 32.01 21.84 -4.06
C PRO A 437 30.50 22.14 -4.13
N PRO A 438 30.08 23.37 -3.81
CA PRO A 438 30.79 24.39 -3.03
C PRO A 438 31.07 23.92 -1.58
N SER A 439 32.21 24.34 -1.01
CA SER A 439 32.67 23.84 0.29
C SER A 439 31.87 24.38 1.48
N GLN A 440 31.32 25.59 1.36
CA GLN A 440 30.53 26.24 2.40
C GLN A 440 29.05 25.92 2.27
N ARG A 441 28.46 25.38 3.33
CA ARG A 441 27.06 24.96 3.38
C ARG A 441 26.49 25.14 4.79
N VAL A 442 25.18 25.00 4.88
CA VAL A 442 24.43 24.86 6.13
C VAL A 442 23.65 23.56 6.05
N THR A 443 23.62 22.77 7.12
CA THR A 443 23.00 21.44 7.11
C THR A 443 22.21 21.15 8.37
N PHE A 444 21.18 20.34 8.24
CA PHE A 444 20.59 19.65 9.37
C PHE A 444 21.62 18.72 9.98
N THR A 445 21.59 18.63 11.31
CA THR A 445 22.40 17.68 12.09
C THR A 445 21.66 16.35 12.23
N LEU A 446 22.38 15.29 12.64
CA LEU A 446 21.76 14.00 12.92
C LEU A 446 20.58 14.12 13.91
N PRO A 447 20.69 14.82 15.06
CA PRO A 447 19.57 15.03 15.97
C PRO A 447 18.32 15.64 15.32
N THR A 448 18.47 16.64 14.44
CA THR A 448 17.32 17.24 13.75
C THR A 448 16.65 16.26 12.81
N ILE A 449 17.44 15.52 12.03
CA ILE A 449 16.91 14.55 11.08
C ILE A 449 16.20 13.41 11.82
N THR A 450 16.85 12.81 12.83
CA THR A 450 16.31 11.64 13.52
C THR A 450 15.15 11.96 14.46
N ASN A 451 15.02 13.21 14.91
CA ASN A 451 13.88 13.68 15.70
C ASN A 451 12.62 13.95 14.87
N ALA A 452 12.68 13.92 13.54
CA ALA A 452 11.48 14.01 12.70
C ALA A 452 10.48 12.87 13.02
N ARG A 453 9.19 13.12 12.78
CA ARG A 453 8.18 12.04 12.93
C ARG A 453 8.41 10.96 11.87
N GLU A 454 8.82 11.38 10.68
CA GLU A 454 9.18 10.49 9.58
C GLU A 454 10.44 10.97 8.85
N VAL A 455 11.25 10.00 8.41
CA VAL A 455 12.38 10.23 7.53
C VAL A 455 12.25 9.36 6.30
N TRP A 456 12.16 9.98 5.13
CA TRP A 456 12.07 9.27 3.86
C TRP A 456 13.35 9.43 3.07
N PHE A 457 13.98 8.31 2.77
CA PHE A 457 15.10 8.23 1.86
C PHE A 457 14.58 8.00 0.46
N LEU A 458 15.14 8.76 -0.44
CA LEU A 458 14.79 8.71 -1.82
C LEU A 458 16.04 8.66 -2.65
N VAL A 459 16.26 7.49 -3.20
CA VAL A 459 17.50 7.15 -3.86
C VAL A 459 17.16 6.66 -5.25
N THR A 460 17.54 7.48 -6.23
CA THR A 460 17.37 7.19 -7.64
C THR A 460 18.70 6.91 -8.31
N GLY A 461 18.70 5.90 -9.17
CA GLY A 461 19.83 5.42 -9.97
C GLY A 461 20.45 4.13 -9.44
N GLU A 462 20.51 3.12 -10.32
CA GLU A 462 21.21 1.82 -10.17
C GLU A 462 22.51 1.89 -9.37
N ALA A 463 23.37 2.87 -9.69
CA ALA A 463 24.69 3.02 -9.09
C ALA A 463 24.67 3.24 -7.56
N LYS A 464 23.55 3.67 -6.99
CA LYS A 464 23.41 3.93 -5.54
C LYS A 464 22.82 2.74 -4.76
N LYS A 465 22.29 1.73 -5.45
CA LYS A 465 21.66 0.55 -4.82
C LYS A 465 22.59 -0.17 -3.83
N PRO A 466 23.87 -0.46 -4.15
CA PRO A 466 24.74 -1.18 -3.21
C PRO A 466 24.94 -0.42 -1.90
N VAL A 467 25.15 0.90 -1.99
CA VAL A 467 25.38 1.77 -0.83
C VAL A 467 24.09 1.96 -0.01
N ALA A 468 22.94 2.03 -0.67
CA ALA A 468 21.65 2.10 -0.01
C ALA A 468 21.35 0.80 0.76
N ASN A 469 21.71 -0.35 0.18
CA ASN A 469 21.58 -1.64 0.84
C ASN A 469 22.48 -1.71 2.08
N VAL A 470 23.77 -1.36 1.96
CA VAL A 470 24.68 -1.29 3.12
C VAL A 470 24.11 -0.37 4.20
N ALA A 471 23.61 0.82 3.84
CA ALA A 471 23.05 1.75 4.82
C ALA A 471 21.83 1.21 5.57
N ARG A 472 21.08 0.27 4.97
CA ARG A 472 19.88 -0.34 5.57
C ARG A 472 20.18 -1.59 6.38
N THR A 473 21.08 -2.44 5.88
CA THR A 473 21.24 -3.79 6.43
C THR A 473 22.43 -3.91 7.35
N ASP A 474 23.48 -3.09 7.18
CA ASP A 474 24.66 -3.13 8.04
C ASP A 474 24.47 -2.23 9.28
N SER A 475 24.21 -2.90 10.41
CA SER A 475 24.04 -2.25 11.71
C SER A 475 25.31 -1.62 12.27
N THR A 476 26.48 -1.92 11.71
CA THR A 476 27.79 -1.39 12.13
C THR A 476 28.28 -0.23 11.27
N SER A 477 27.74 -0.08 10.06
CA SER A 477 28.12 0.95 9.09
C SER A 477 28.10 2.35 9.70
N GLN A 478 29.17 3.13 9.48
CA GLN A 478 29.27 4.53 9.92
C GLN A 478 28.85 5.52 8.82
N LEU A 479 28.21 5.03 7.75
CA LEU A 479 27.69 5.91 6.72
C LEU A 479 26.62 6.85 7.30
N PRO A 480 26.59 8.13 6.90
CA PRO A 480 25.58 9.08 7.36
C PRO A 480 24.14 8.58 7.15
N ALA A 481 23.85 7.99 5.99
CA ALA A 481 22.55 7.37 5.71
C ALA A 481 22.21 6.21 6.69
N ALA A 482 23.20 5.40 7.08
CA ALA A 482 23.02 4.31 8.04
C ALA A 482 22.74 4.84 9.44
N LEU A 483 23.47 5.88 9.86
CA LEU A 483 23.26 6.55 11.14
C LEU A 483 21.85 7.14 11.23
N VAL A 484 21.37 7.77 10.17
CA VAL A 484 19.99 8.28 10.10
C VAL A 484 18.99 7.12 10.09
N HIS A 485 19.19 6.08 9.27
CA HIS A 485 18.26 4.96 9.19
C HIS A 485 18.06 4.28 10.54
N ARG A 486 19.14 4.08 11.31
CA ARG A 486 19.10 3.47 12.65
C ARG A 486 18.57 4.43 13.72
N GLY A 487 18.86 5.71 13.60
CA GLY A 487 18.50 6.72 14.61
C GLY A 487 17.08 7.28 14.47
N ALA A 488 16.51 7.27 13.26
CA ALA A 488 15.20 7.83 13.00
C ALA A 488 14.08 7.00 13.64
N ARG A 489 13.02 7.68 14.12
CA ARG A 489 11.83 6.98 14.66
C ARG A 489 11.14 6.12 13.61
N ARG A 490 11.06 6.61 12.37
CA ARG A 490 10.50 5.91 11.23
C ARG A 490 11.27 6.27 9.96
N ALA A 491 12.01 5.31 9.42
CA ALA A 491 12.76 5.46 8.18
C ALA A 491 12.10 4.65 7.04
N THR A 492 11.75 5.30 5.94
CA THR A 492 11.20 4.66 4.73
C THR A 492 12.13 4.88 3.56
N TRP A 493 12.34 3.89 2.69
CA TRP A 493 13.20 4.01 1.51
C TRP A 493 12.40 3.81 0.21
N PHE A 494 12.53 4.77 -0.69
CA PHE A 494 12.00 4.75 -2.04
C PHE A 494 13.19 4.59 -2.98
N LEU A 495 13.27 3.42 -3.60
CA LEU A 495 14.34 3.04 -4.52
C LEU A 495 13.72 2.78 -5.89
N ASP A 496 14.31 3.30 -6.97
CA ASP A 496 14.00 2.82 -8.30
C ASP A 496 14.66 1.44 -8.49
N LEU A 497 13.85 0.38 -8.43
CA LEU A 497 14.28 -0.97 -8.78
C LEU A 497 14.46 -1.11 -10.28
#